data_AF-A0A1E3EFV5-F1
#
_entry.id   AF-A0A1E3EFV5-F1
#
_cell.length_a   1.000
_cell.length_b   1.000
_cell.length_c   1.000
_cell.angle_alpha   90.00
_cell.angle_beta   90.00
_cell.angle_gamma   90.00
#
_symmetry.space_group_name_H-M   'P 1'
#
loop_
_entity.id
_entity.type
_entity.pdbx_description
1 polymer ?
#
loop_
_entity_poly.entity_id
_entity_poly.type
_entity_poly.pdbx_seq_one_letter_code
_entity_poly.pdbx_strand_id
1 'polypeptide(L)'
;MNFQPRGISDRAIQGPASYQSEIEAAEALLKTKDTWNGVTAEAVARMRLQNRFKTGLDVARYTAALMRADMAAYDADSTKYTQSLGCWHGFIAQQKLISVKKHFGNTDRRYLYLSGWMIAALRSEFGPLPDQSMHEKTSVPALIEELYTFLRQADSRELNDIFRALDAARKEGDKAREKALIEKIDNFQTHVVPVIADIDAGFGNAEATYLLAKKMIEAGACALQIENQVSDEKQCGHQDGKVTVPHEVFIAKIRACRHAFLELGVEDGIIVTRTDSLGAGLTQQIAVSHKPGDIGDQYNSFLDCEEVTSANARNGDVIINQNGKMMRPKRLPSNLYQFRPGTGADRCVLDCITSLQNGADLLWIETEKPHIEQIASMVDRIRKVIPNAKLAYNNSPSFNWTLNFRWQVYDAMKEAGQDVSKYNRAELMKAEYDDTPLAKEADERIRTFQADSAKRAGIFHHLITLPTYHTAALSTDNLAREYFGEQGMLGYVKNVQRAEIRQGIACVKHQNMAGSDIGDDHKEYFAGEAALKAGGAHNTMNQFG
;
A
#
# COMPACT_ATOMS: atom_id res chain seq x y z
N MET A 1 -23.94 -21.89 5.67
CA MET A 1 -23.19 -21.57 4.44
C MET A 1 -22.11 -20.59 4.88
N ASN A 2 -20.87 -21.05 4.91
CA ASN A 2 -19.75 -20.31 5.49
C ASN A 2 -19.29 -19.20 4.55
N PHE A 3 -19.01 -18.02 5.13
CA PHE A 3 -18.50 -16.85 4.44
C PHE A 3 -17.12 -17.16 3.84
N GLN A 4 -17.10 -17.52 2.55
CA GLN A 4 -15.89 -17.51 1.74
C GLN A 4 -15.98 -16.34 0.77
N PRO A 5 -15.39 -15.18 1.09
CA PRO A 5 -15.15 -14.20 0.05
C PRO A 5 -14.19 -14.87 -0.94
N ARG A 6 -14.73 -15.30 -2.08
CA ARG A 6 -13.98 -15.80 -3.25
C ARG A 6 -13.37 -17.21 -3.12
N GLY A 7 -13.98 -18.12 -2.35
CA GLY A 7 -13.59 -19.54 -2.37
C GLY A 7 -12.30 -19.89 -1.63
N ILE A 8 -11.82 -18.99 -0.75
CA ILE A 8 -10.56 -19.16 -0.01
C ILE A 8 -10.79 -20.20 1.10
N SER A 9 -10.16 -21.37 0.97
CA SER A 9 -10.25 -22.46 1.94
C SER A 9 -9.68 -22.06 3.31
N ASP A 10 -10.28 -22.61 4.38
CA ASP A 10 -10.10 -22.34 5.81
C ASP A 10 -8.68 -22.54 6.40
N ARG A 11 -7.60 -22.51 5.61
CA ARG A 11 -6.23 -22.63 6.13
C ARG A 11 -5.67 -21.32 6.69
N ALA A 12 -6.22 -20.16 6.34
CA ALA A 12 -5.65 -18.86 6.71
C ALA A 12 -6.18 -18.26 8.02
N ILE A 13 -7.38 -18.64 8.45
CA ILE A 13 -7.98 -18.31 9.75
C ILE A 13 -8.86 -19.52 10.08
N GLN A 14 -8.85 -20.04 11.31
CA GLN A 14 -9.97 -20.88 11.77
C GLN A 14 -11.25 -20.13 11.42
N GLY A 15 -12.04 -20.65 10.48
CA GLY A 15 -13.15 -19.91 9.84
C GLY A 15 -14.07 -19.26 10.87
N PRO A 16 -14.82 -18.21 10.53
CA PRO A 16 -15.71 -17.60 11.50
C PRO A 16 -16.67 -18.67 12.00
N ALA A 17 -16.56 -18.99 13.29
CA ALA A 17 -17.63 -19.64 14.00
C ALA A 17 -18.83 -18.68 13.88
N SER A 18 -19.96 -19.16 13.34
CA SER A 18 -21.23 -18.44 13.40
C SER A 18 -21.47 -17.93 14.82
N TYR A 19 -22.22 -16.84 14.94
CA TYR A 19 -22.57 -16.28 16.25
C TYR A 19 -23.12 -17.34 17.20
N GLN A 20 -23.98 -18.21 16.69
CA GLN A 20 -24.54 -19.33 17.44
C GLN A 20 -23.47 -20.34 17.88
N SER A 21 -22.54 -20.72 17.01
CA SER A 21 -21.47 -21.66 17.38
C SER A 21 -20.47 -21.10 18.40
N GLU A 22 -20.23 -19.78 18.40
CA GLU A 22 -19.42 -19.15 19.46
C GLU A 22 -20.13 -19.16 20.81
N ILE A 23 -21.46 -18.93 20.81
CA ILE A 23 -22.28 -19.08 22.02
C ILE A 23 -22.19 -20.53 22.53
N GLU A 24 -22.45 -21.52 21.68
CA GLU A 24 -22.42 -22.93 22.05
C GLU A 24 -21.04 -23.38 22.60
N ALA A 25 -19.95 -22.92 21.96
CA ALA A 25 -18.61 -23.19 22.44
C ALA A 25 -18.32 -22.53 23.79
N ALA A 26 -18.80 -21.29 24.01
CA ALA A 26 -18.68 -20.61 25.29
C ALA A 26 -19.54 -21.28 26.36
N GLU A 27 -20.78 -21.66 26.07
CA GLU A 27 -21.65 -22.42 26.99
C GLU A 27 -21.03 -23.75 27.41
N ALA A 28 -20.50 -24.51 26.45
CA ALA A 28 -19.84 -25.79 26.72
C ALA A 28 -18.64 -25.62 27.68
N LEU A 29 -17.85 -24.56 27.49
CA LEU A 29 -16.74 -24.23 28.39
C LEU A 29 -17.24 -23.84 29.78
N LEU A 30 -18.23 -22.94 29.87
CA LEU A 30 -18.76 -22.43 31.14
C LEU A 30 -19.40 -23.53 31.99
N LYS A 31 -20.04 -24.53 31.37
CA LYS A 31 -20.57 -25.72 32.06
C LYS A 31 -19.49 -26.54 32.79
N THR A 32 -18.22 -26.38 32.43
CA THR A 32 -17.09 -27.05 33.11
C THR A 32 -16.47 -26.22 34.23
N LYS A 33 -16.99 -25.01 34.48
CA LYS A 33 -16.39 -23.98 35.35
C LYS A 33 -17.45 -23.35 36.28
N ASP A 34 -17.89 -24.12 37.28
CA ASP A 34 -18.95 -23.71 38.22
C ASP A 34 -18.68 -22.38 38.95
N THR A 35 -17.43 -21.97 39.08
CA THR A 35 -17.03 -20.70 39.73
C THR A 35 -17.11 -19.47 38.83
N TRP A 36 -17.43 -19.63 37.54
CA TRP A 36 -17.51 -18.53 36.57
C TRP A 36 -18.96 -18.03 36.37
N ASN A 37 -19.73 -18.00 37.45
CA ASN A 37 -21.16 -17.69 37.45
C ASN A 37 -21.53 -16.25 37.01
N GLY A 38 -20.57 -15.33 36.96
CA GLY A 38 -20.76 -13.96 36.44
C GLY A 38 -20.44 -13.79 34.96
N VAL A 39 -19.99 -14.84 34.25
CA VAL A 39 -19.61 -14.78 32.84
C VAL A 39 -20.74 -15.36 31.98
N THR A 40 -21.20 -14.61 30.98
CA THR A 40 -22.22 -15.10 30.05
C THR A 40 -21.59 -15.60 28.75
N ALA A 41 -22.14 -16.69 28.20
CA ALA A 41 -21.69 -17.24 26.92
C ALA A 41 -21.84 -16.22 25.77
N GLU A 42 -22.90 -15.44 25.81
CA GLU A 42 -23.18 -14.41 24.81
C GLU A 42 -22.16 -13.27 24.82
N ALA A 43 -21.76 -12.76 25.99
CA ALA A 43 -20.71 -11.75 26.09
C ALA A 43 -19.38 -12.28 25.54
N VAL A 44 -19.01 -13.52 25.89
CA VAL A 44 -17.81 -14.18 25.37
C VAL A 44 -17.85 -14.30 23.85
N ALA A 45 -18.99 -14.74 23.29
CA ALA A 45 -19.16 -14.89 21.86
C ALA A 45 -19.01 -13.56 21.10
N ARG A 46 -19.64 -12.48 21.60
CA ARG A 46 -19.53 -11.13 21.02
C ARG A 46 -18.09 -10.63 21.02
N MET A 47 -17.40 -10.72 22.16
CA MET A 47 -16.01 -10.29 22.30
C MET A 47 -15.06 -11.08 21.39
N ARG A 48 -15.31 -12.39 21.20
CA ARG A 48 -14.52 -13.22 20.26
C ARG A 48 -14.73 -12.82 18.81
N LEU A 49 -15.97 -12.56 18.41
CA LEU A 49 -16.30 -12.12 17.04
C LEU A 49 -15.73 -10.73 16.74
N GLN A 50 -15.81 -9.81 17.71
CA GLN A 50 -15.21 -8.47 17.64
C GLN A 50 -13.68 -8.49 17.55
N ASN A 51 -13.04 -9.59 17.97
CA ASN A 51 -11.59 -9.80 17.90
C ASN A 51 -11.23 -11.03 17.04
N ARG A 52 -11.77 -11.08 15.82
CA ARG A 52 -11.54 -12.17 14.85
C ARG A 52 -10.06 -12.44 14.59
N PHE A 53 -9.28 -11.38 14.37
CA PHE A 53 -7.84 -11.45 14.14
C PHE A 53 -7.09 -11.22 15.45
N LYS A 54 -6.52 -12.29 16.02
CA LYS A 54 -5.88 -12.23 17.35
C LYS A 54 -4.43 -11.80 17.27
N THR A 55 -3.76 -12.11 16.17
CA THR A 55 -2.35 -11.78 15.92
C THR A 55 -2.17 -11.15 14.54
N GLY A 56 -1.06 -10.43 14.34
CA GLY A 56 -0.70 -9.96 13.00
C GLY A 56 -0.44 -11.11 12.02
N LEU A 57 0.06 -12.26 12.47
CA LEU A 57 0.22 -13.44 11.60
C LEU A 57 -1.10 -14.00 11.06
N ASP A 58 -2.21 -13.86 11.80
CA ASP A 58 -3.54 -14.19 11.29
C ASP A 58 -3.96 -13.23 10.18
N VAL A 59 -3.66 -11.94 10.35
CA VAL A 59 -3.89 -10.91 9.33
C VAL A 59 -3.05 -11.19 8.09
N ALA A 60 -1.75 -11.47 8.25
CA ALA A 60 -0.82 -11.69 7.15
C ALA A 60 -1.25 -12.91 6.30
N ARG A 61 -1.60 -14.04 6.93
CA ARG A 61 -2.09 -15.24 6.22
C ARG A 61 -3.39 -14.97 5.47
N TYR A 62 -4.37 -14.36 6.13
CA TYR A 62 -5.65 -14.02 5.52
C TYR A 62 -5.49 -13.09 4.31
N THR A 63 -4.71 -12.02 4.47
CA THR A 63 -4.55 -11.01 3.43
C THR A 63 -3.63 -11.45 2.29
N ALA A 64 -2.66 -12.35 2.55
CA ALA A 64 -1.89 -13.00 1.50
C ALA A 64 -2.80 -13.82 0.58
N ALA A 65 -3.70 -14.63 1.15
CA ALA A 65 -4.64 -15.43 0.36
C ALA A 65 -5.58 -14.54 -0.48
N LEU A 66 -6.07 -13.42 0.08
CA LEU A 66 -6.86 -12.44 -0.68
C LEU A 66 -6.08 -11.86 -1.87
N MET A 67 -4.82 -11.47 -1.66
CA MET A 67 -3.99 -10.91 -2.72
C MET A 67 -3.67 -11.93 -3.81
N ARG A 68 -3.41 -13.20 -3.45
CA ARG A 68 -3.24 -14.30 -4.42
C ARG A 68 -4.51 -14.52 -5.25
N ALA A 69 -5.67 -14.51 -4.63
CA ALA A 69 -6.95 -14.63 -5.32
C ALA A 69 -7.18 -13.45 -6.29
N ASP A 70 -6.84 -12.22 -5.89
CA ASP A 70 -6.91 -11.05 -6.76
C ASP A 70 -5.92 -11.11 -7.93
N MET A 71 -4.69 -11.56 -7.69
CA MET A 71 -3.69 -11.76 -8.75
C MET A 71 -4.18 -12.76 -9.79
N ALA A 72 -4.77 -13.88 -9.36
CA ALA A 72 -5.36 -14.88 -10.25
C ALA A 72 -6.58 -14.34 -11.01
N ALA A 73 -7.44 -13.57 -10.34
CA ALA A 73 -8.58 -12.93 -10.99
C ALA A 73 -8.15 -11.92 -12.07
N TYR A 74 -7.06 -11.20 -11.82
CA TYR A 74 -6.47 -10.28 -12.79
C TYR A 74 -5.82 -11.00 -13.97
N ASP A 75 -5.12 -12.10 -13.74
CA ASP A 75 -4.55 -12.92 -14.81
C ASP A 75 -5.65 -13.46 -15.75
N ALA A 76 -6.83 -13.76 -15.22
CA ALA A 76 -7.99 -14.17 -16.00
C ALA A 76 -8.72 -13.01 -16.70
N ASP A 77 -8.75 -11.82 -16.10
CA ASP A 77 -9.45 -10.64 -16.59
C ASP A 77 -8.73 -9.35 -16.13
N SER A 78 -8.08 -8.64 -17.05
CA SER A 78 -7.31 -7.44 -16.70
C SER A 78 -8.16 -6.27 -16.16
N THR A 79 -9.49 -6.30 -16.31
CA THR A 79 -10.37 -5.32 -15.65
C THR A 79 -10.43 -5.53 -14.14
N LYS A 80 -9.95 -6.68 -13.67
CA LYS A 80 -9.93 -7.09 -12.27
C LYS A 80 -8.64 -6.64 -11.56
N TYR A 81 -8.19 -5.41 -11.80
CA TYR A 81 -7.06 -4.82 -11.08
C TYR A 81 -7.43 -4.40 -9.65
N THR A 82 -6.44 -3.95 -8.88
CA THR A 82 -6.55 -3.57 -7.47
C THR A 82 -5.99 -2.17 -7.24
N GLN A 83 -6.42 -1.50 -6.15
CA GLN A 83 -6.06 -0.11 -5.87
C GLN A 83 -5.71 0.12 -4.40
N SER A 84 -4.83 1.09 -4.12
CA SER A 84 -4.57 1.57 -2.76
C SER A 84 -4.20 3.05 -2.72
N LEU A 85 -4.27 3.59 -1.51
CA LEU A 85 -3.76 4.92 -1.16
C LEU A 85 -2.83 4.74 0.03
N GLY A 86 -1.67 5.41 -0.01
CA GLY A 86 -0.76 5.50 1.12
C GLY A 86 -1.45 6.08 2.35
N CYS A 87 -1.30 5.43 3.50
CA CYS A 87 -1.80 5.90 4.79
C CYS A 87 -0.65 6.05 5.79
N TRP A 88 -0.45 7.26 6.33
CA TRP A 88 0.64 7.54 7.29
C TRP A 88 0.26 7.27 8.75
N HIS A 89 -1.00 6.97 9.05
CA HIS A 89 -1.49 6.68 10.41
C HIS A 89 -2.71 5.75 10.39
N GLY A 90 -2.90 4.98 11.48
CA GLY A 90 -3.98 4.01 11.62
C GLY A 90 -5.37 4.62 11.45
N PHE A 91 -5.60 5.80 12.01
CA PHE A 91 -6.85 6.54 11.83
C PHE A 91 -7.15 6.87 10.36
N ILE A 92 -6.13 7.21 9.57
CA ILE A 92 -6.30 7.50 8.13
C ILE A 92 -6.70 6.24 7.38
N ALA A 93 -6.06 5.10 7.68
CA ALA A 93 -6.47 3.81 7.13
C ALA A 93 -7.89 3.41 7.54
N GLN A 94 -8.25 3.63 8.79
CA GLN A 94 -9.60 3.38 9.31
C GLN A 94 -10.64 4.19 8.53
N GLN A 95 -10.47 5.50 8.41
CA GLN A 95 -11.41 6.36 7.68
C GLN A 95 -11.48 5.99 6.19
N LYS A 96 -10.35 5.63 5.58
CA LYS A 96 -10.34 5.12 4.20
C LYS A 96 -11.23 3.88 4.06
N LEU A 97 -11.10 2.89 4.92
CA LEU A 97 -11.85 1.62 4.77
C LEU A 97 -13.33 1.76 5.16
N ILE A 98 -13.66 2.58 6.17
CA ILE A 98 -15.05 2.93 6.49
C ILE A 98 -15.70 3.62 5.28
N SER A 99 -15.01 4.58 4.66
CA SER A 99 -15.47 5.25 3.45
C SER A 99 -15.67 4.26 2.29
N VAL A 100 -14.72 3.35 2.08
CA VAL A 100 -14.82 2.32 1.03
C VAL A 100 -16.07 1.45 1.23
N LYS A 101 -16.29 0.90 2.44
CA LYS A 101 -17.49 0.08 2.70
C LYS A 101 -18.78 0.87 2.52
N LYS A 102 -18.82 2.10 3.00
CA LYS A 102 -19.99 2.98 2.89
C LYS A 102 -20.37 3.27 1.43
N HIS A 103 -19.41 3.59 0.58
CA HIS A 103 -19.67 4.05 -0.78
C HIS A 103 -19.70 2.92 -1.82
N PHE A 104 -19.02 1.79 -1.56
CA PHE A 104 -18.90 0.69 -2.52
C PHE A 104 -19.50 -0.64 -2.02
N GLY A 105 -19.97 -0.70 -0.77
CA GLY A 105 -20.60 -1.86 -0.17
C GLY A 105 -19.65 -3.00 0.19
N ASN A 106 -18.41 -2.99 -0.32
CA ASN A 106 -17.40 -3.99 0.00
C ASN A 106 -15.96 -3.45 -0.05
N THR A 107 -15.02 -4.22 0.50
CA THR A 107 -13.57 -3.93 0.49
C THR A 107 -12.79 -4.61 -0.65
N ASP A 108 -13.47 -5.33 -1.56
CA ASP A 108 -12.81 -6.14 -2.57
C ASP A 108 -11.88 -5.29 -3.44
N ARG A 109 -10.64 -5.75 -3.65
CA ARG A 109 -9.61 -5.10 -4.50
C ARG A 109 -9.13 -3.74 -4.00
N ARG A 110 -9.44 -3.35 -2.76
CA ARG A 110 -8.97 -2.11 -2.12
C ARG A 110 -7.99 -2.46 -1.01
N TYR A 111 -6.74 -2.02 -1.15
CA TYR A 111 -5.65 -2.35 -0.23
C TYR A 111 -5.18 -1.11 0.54
N LEU A 112 -4.32 -1.35 1.53
CA LEU A 112 -3.44 -0.35 2.11
C LEU A 112 -2.12 -0.28 1.34
N TYR A 113 -1.55 0.91 1.25
CA TYR A 113 -0.14 1.09 0.95
C TYR A 113 0.52 1.75 2.15
N LEU A 114 1.69 1.24 2.54
CA LEU A 114 2.53 1.84 3.55
C LEU A 114 3.77 2.39 2.86
N SER A 115 3.92 3.71 2.93
CA SER A 115 4.96 4.46 2.22
C SER A 115 6.17 4.71 3.11
N GLY A 116 7.36 4.26 2.69
CA GLY A 116 8.62 4.57 3.38
C GLY A 116 8.88 6.08 3.45
N TRP A 117 8.55 6.82 2.38
CA TRP A 117 8.61 8.28 2.34
C TRP A 117 7.79 8.93 3.47
N MET A 118 6.52 8.53 3.66
CA MET A 118 5.68 9.13 4.70
C MET A 118 6.12 8.74 6.11
N ILE A 119 6.73 7.56 6.28
CA ILE A 119 7.33 7.17 7.55
C ILE A 119 8.50 8.09 7.87
N ALA A 120 9.43 8.29 6.92
CA ALA A 120 10.55 9.21 7.09
C ALA A 120 10.08 10.63 7.43
N ALA A 121 9.06 11.14 6.73
CA ALA A 121 8.60 12.50 6.89
C ALA A 121 7.77 12.76 8.16
N LEU A 122 7.04 11.76 8.67
CA LEU A 122 6.00 11.97 9.69
C LEU A 122 6.12 11.08 10.93
N ARG A 123 6.83 9.96 10.84
CA ARG A 123 6.78 8.90 11.87
C ARG A 123 8.12 8.67 12.57
N SER A 124 9.19 9.27 12.08
CA SER A 124 10.49 9.15 12.71
C SER A 124 10.56 9.90 14.04
N GLU A 125 11.18 9.28 15.04
CA GLU A 125 11.50 9.93 16.32
C GLU A 125 12.48 11.10 16.16
N PHE A 126 13.22 11.17 15.04
CA PHE A 126 14.11 12.29 14.71
C PHE A 126 13.36 13.52 14.15
N GLY A 127 12.05 13.44 13.97
CA GLY A 127 11.26 14.43 13.24
C GLY A 127 11.31 14.20 11.72
N PRO A 128 10.93 15.20 10.90
CA PRO A 128 10.84 15.04 9.45
C PRO A 128 12.19 14.77 8.80
N LEU A 129 12.33 13.62 8.16
CA LEU A 129 13.51 13.23 7.39
C LEU A 129 13.16 13.10 5.90
N PRO A 130 14.14 13.33 4.99
CA PRO A 130 13.98 12.97 3.59
C PRO A 130 13.97 11.45 3.42
N ASP A 131 13.47 11.01 2.26
CA ASP A 131 13.27 9.60 1.91
C ASP A 131 14.58 8.91 1.49
N GLN A 132 15.43 8.64 2.49
CA GLN A 132 16.79 8.11 2.34
C GLN A 132 17.10 7.00 3.37
N SER A 133 16.08 6.30 3.89
CA SER A 133 16.20 5.23 4.90
C SER A 133 17.00 5.60 6.17
N MET A 134 17.03 6.88 6.55
CA MET A 134 17.78 7.36 7.71
C MET A 134 17.03 7.21 9.04
N HIS A 135 15.71 7.02 8.98
CA HIS A 135 14.88 6.85 10.17
C HIS A 135 15.12 5.48 10.82
N GLU A 136 14.74 5.37 12.09
CA GLU A 136 14.75 4.13 12.83
C GLU A 136 13.81 3.10 12.19
N LYS A 137 14.37 1.97 11.76
CA LYS A 137 13.65 0.95 10.98
C LYS A 137 12.44 0.35 11.69
N THR A 138 12.35 0.48 13.01
CA THR A 138 11.21 0.03 13.84
C THR A 138 9.93 0.82 13.57
N SER A 139 10.03 2.03 13.02
CA SER A 139 8.87 2.84 12.67
C SER A 139 8.05 2.26 11.52
N VAL A 140 8.67 1.40 10.70
CA VAL A 140 8.00 0.65 9.63
C VAL A 140 7.02 -0.40 10.19
N PRO A 141 7.45 -1.43 10.95
CA PRO A 141 6.53 -2.40 11.54
C PRO A 141 5.56 -1.79 12.56
N ALA A 142 5.97 -0.75 13.30
CA ALA A 142 5.08 -0.06 14.24
C ALA A 142 3.87 0.57 13.53
N LEU A 143 4.09 1.19 12.35
CA LEU A 143 2.97 1.69 11.55
C LEU A 143 2.07 0.54 11.07
N ILE A 144 2.62 -0.59 10.60
CA ILE A 144 1.82 -1.76 10.16
C ILE A 144 0.88 -2.23 11.27
N GLU A 145 1.42 -2.40 12.48
CA GLU A 145 0.66 -2.81 13.66
C GLU A 145 -0.42 -1.78 14.02
N GLU A 146 -0.10 -0.49 13.96
CA GLU A 146 -1.06 0.60 14.17
C GLU A 146 -2.19 0.56 13.14
N LEU A 147 -1.89 0.42 11.84
CA LEU A 147 -2.89 0.33 10.78
C LEU A 147 -3.88 -0.80 11.08
N TYR A 148 -3.39 -1.99 11.39
CA TYR A 148 -4.25 -3.14 11.67
C TYR A 148 -4.98 -3.06 13.01
N THR A 149 -4.40 -2.41 14.02
CA THR A 149 -5.08 -2.12 15.29
C THR A 149 -6.32 -1.27 15.06
N PHE A 150 -6.20 -0.20 14.27
CA PHE A 150 -7.31 0.68 13.94
C PHE A 150 -8.38 0.01 13.05
N LEU A 151 -7.99 -0.86 12.12
CA LEU A 151 -8.95 -1.62 11.31
C LEU A 151 -9.70 -2.68 12.13
N ARG A 152 -9.01 -3.38 13.03
CA ARG A 152 -9.65 -4.34 13.96
C ARG A 152 -10.61 -3.63 14.92
N GLN A 153 -10.28 -2.42 15.36
CA GLN A 153 -11.20 -1.63 16.17
C GLN A 153 -12.42 -1.15 15.39
N ALA A 154 -12.28 -0.87 14.09
CA ALA A 154 -13.43 -0.56 13.22
C ALA A 154 -14.38 -1.75 13.07
N ASP A 155 -13.83 -2.97 12.94
CA ASP A 155 -14.63 -4.21 12.97
C ASP A 155 -15.38 -4.36 14.29
N SER A 156 -14.65 -4.21 15.41
CA SER A 156 -15.22 -4.31 16.75
C SER A 156 -16.38 -3.33 16.95
N ARG A 157 -16.20 -2.07 16.55
CA ARG A 157 -17.22 -1.01 16.62
C ARG A 157 -18.45 -1.34 15.80
N GLU A 158 -18.29 -1.69 14.52
CA GLU A 158 -19.44 -1.99 13.66
C GLU A 158 -20.19 -3.25 14.09
N LEU A 159 -19.47 -4.29 14.53
CA LEU A 159 -20.09 -5.48 15.10
C LEU A 159 -20.85 -5.15 16.39
N ASN A 160 -20.29 -4.27 17.24
CA ASN A 160 -20.97 -3.80 18.44
C ASN A 160 -22.29 -3.09 18.11
N ASP A 161 -22.27 -2.18 17.14
CA ASP A 161 -23.49 -1.49 16.67
C ASP A 161 -24.55 -2.51 16.20
N ILE A 162 -24.14 -3.61 15.54
CA ILE A 162 -25.05 -4.68 15.11
C ILE A 162 -25.58 -5.49 16.32
N PHE A 163 -24.75 -5.80 17.31
CA PHE A 163 -25.19 -6.49 18.53
C PHE A 163 -26.17 -5.64 19.35
N ARG A 164 -25.96 -4.33 19.48
CA ARG A 164 -26.91 -3.44 20.15
C ARG A 164 -28.24 -3.38 19.39
N ALA A 165 -28.21 -3.37 18.06
CA ALA A 165 -29.41 -3.47 17.25
C ALA A 165 -30.12 -4.83 17.42
N LEU A 166 -29.36 -5.91 17.62
CA LEU A 166 -29.88 -7.25 17.88
C LEU A 166 -30.61 -7.29 19.23
N ASP A 167 -30.02 -6.69 20.26
CA ASP A 167 -30.65 -6.58 21.59
C ASP A 167 -31.94 -5.75 21.54
N ALA A 168 -31.94 -4.65 20.80
CA ALA A 168 -33.15 -3.85 20.57
C ALA A 168 -34.26 -4.67 19.88
N ALA A 169 -33.92 -5.39 18.80
CA ALA A 169 -34.88 -6.24 18.08
C ALA A 169 -35.46 -7.35 18.97
N ARG A 170 -34.63 -7.99 19.80
CA ARG A 170 -35.07 -8.99 20.78
C ARG A 170 -36.02 -8.40 21.83
N LYS A 171 -35.71 -7.20 22.33
CA LYS A 171 -36.55 -6.49 23.31
C LYS A 171 -37.90 -6.08 22.71
N GLU A 172 -37.92 -5.72 21.43
CA GLU A 172 -39.13 -5.40 20.67
C GLU A 172 -39.95 -6.64 20.27
N GLY A 173 -39.37 -7.85 20.38
CA GLY A 173 -39.99 -9.09 19.92
C GLY A 173 -39.98 -9.25 18.39
N ASP A 174 -39.20 -8.45 17.66
CA ASP A 174 -39.11 -8.48 16.20
C ASP A 174 -38.19 -9.61 15.73
N LYS A 175 -38.79 -10.79 15.54
CA LYS A 175 -38.08 -12.01 15.09
C LYS A 175 -37.53 -11.92 13.67
N ALA A 176 -38.14 -11.12 12.80
CA ALA A 176 -37.65 -10.94 11.44
C ALA A 176 -36.35 -10.13 11.44
N ARG A 177 -36.33 -9.02 12.21
CA ARG A 177 -35.15 -8.18 12.38
C ARG A 177 -34.04 -8.89 13.15
N GLU A 178 -34.38 -9.66 14.19
CA GLU A 178 -33.42 -10.51 14.93
C GLU A 178 -32.66 -11.44 13.96
N LYS A 179 -33.40 -12.20 13.14
CA LYS A 179 -32.80 -13.11 12.16
C LYS A 179 -31.89 -12.38 11.15
N ALA A 180 -32.37 -11.26 10.59
CA ALA A 180 -31.59 -10.48 9.63
C ALA A 180 -30.29 -9.91 10.24
N LEU A 181 -30.30 -9.54 11.53
CA LEU A 181 -29.11 -9.04 12.22
C LEU A 181 -28.11 -10.17 12.52
N ILE A 182 -28.57 -11.36 12.89
CA ILE A 182 -27.70 -12.54 13.03
C ILE A 182 -27.05 -12.89 11.69
N GLU A 183 -27.81 -12.90 10.60
CA GLU A 183 -27.26 -13.10 9.25
C GLU A 183 -26.22 -12.01 8.89
N LYS A 184 -26.44 -10.77 9.34
CA LYS A 184 -25.46 -9.67 9.13
C LYS A 184 -24.18 -9.86 9.96
N ILE A 185 -24.27 -10.42 11.17
CA ILE A 185 -23.10 -10.77 12.00
C ILE A 185 -22.30 -11.88 11.31
N ASP A 186 -22.96 -12.96 10.90
CA ASP A 186 -22.32 -14.12 10.29
C ASP A 186 -21.69 -13.80 8.91
N ASN A 187 -22.25 -12.81 8.19
CA ASN A 187 -21.72 -12.33 6.92
C ASN A 187 -20.94 -11.00 7.04
N PHE A 188 -20.51 -10.63 8.24
CA PHE A 188 -19.81 -9.37 8.45
C PHE A 188 -18.51 -9.33 7.63
N GLN A 189 -18.41 -8.34 6.75
CA GLN A 189 -17.17 -8.09 6.01
C GLN A 189 -16.23 -7.21 6.83
N THR A 190 -15.07 -7.77 7.17
CA THR A 190 -13.98 -7.08 7.86
C THR A 190 -13.43 -5.88 7.08
N HIS A 191 -12.95 -4.87 7.80
CA HIS A 191 -12.15 -3.77 7.29
C HIS A 191 -10.67 -4.17 7.07
N VAL A 192 -10.24 -5.31 7.61
CA VAL A 192 -8.89 -5.85 7.41
C VAL A 192 -8.71 -6.22 5.94
N VAL A 193 -7.79 -5.51 5.28
CA VAL A 193 -7.43 -5.70 3.87
C VAL A 193 -5.92 -5.87 3.71
N PRO A 194 -5.46 -6.39 2.56
CA PRO A 194 -4.03 -6.48 2.28
C PRO A 194 -3.31 -5.13 2.37
N VAL A 195 -2.04 -5.18 2.80
CA VAL A 195 -1.09 -4.07 2.75
C VAL A 195 0.08 -4.45 1.86
N ILE A 196 0.44 -3.54 0.94
CA ILE A 196 1.77 -3.56 0.32
C ILE A 196 2.64 -2.62 1.15
N ALA A 197 3.62 -3.19 1.85
CA ALA A 197 4.48 -2.46 2.78
C ALA A 197 5.88 -2.27 2.20
N ASP A 198 6.27 -1.01 2.05
CA ASP A 198 7.61 -0.57 1.63
C ASP A 198 8.65 -0.92 2.70
N ILE A 199 9.68 -1.68 2.33
CA ILE A 199 10.84 -2.01 3.18
C ILE A 199 12.09 -1.25 2.72
N ASP A 200 11.94 -0.26 1.84
CA ASP A 200 13.03 0.42 1.14
C ASP A 200 13.98 -0.61 0.48
N ALA A 201 15.29 -0.41 0.66
CA ALA A 201 16.32 -1.35 0.29
C ALA A 201 16.66 -2.33 1.44
N GLY A 202 15.82 -2.51 2.47
CA GLY A 202 16.03 -3.45 3.57
C GLY A 202 16.86 -2.95 4.76
N PHE A 203 17.17 -1.65 4.82
CA PHE A 203 17.89 -0.99 5.93
C PHE A 203 19.22 -1.70 6.31
N GLY A 204 19.96 -2.20 5.31
CA GLY A 204 21.24 -2.87 5.50
C GLY A 204 21.47 -4.05 4.54
N ASN A 205 22.19 -5.05 5.04
CA ASN A 205 22.47 -6.30 4.33
C ASN A 205 21.27 -7.27 4.34
N ALA A 206 21.47 -8.48 3.80
CA ALA A 206 20.40 -9.49 3.72
C ALA A 206 19.86 -9.93 5.09
N GLU A 207 20.72 -10.06 6.11
CA GLU A 207 20.28 -10.42 7.48
C GLU A 207 19.43 -9.31 8.12
N ALA A 208 19.86 -8.05 7.98
CA ALA A 208 19.07 -6.91 8.43
C ALA A 208 17.72 -6.83 7.70
N THR A 209 17.70 -7.17 6.41
CA THR A 209 16.47 -7.24 5.60
C THR A 209 15.55 -8.34 6.13
N TYR A 210 16.06 -9.53 6.42
CA TYR A 210 15.30 -10.65 6.99
C TYR A 210 14.68 -10.26 8.34
N LEU A 211 15.46 -9.68 9.26
CA LEU A 211 14.98 -9.28 10.59
C LEU A 211 13.86 -8.24 10.52
N LEU A 212 14.00 -7.25 9.64
CA LEU A 212 12.97 -6.23 9.42
C LEU A 212 11.72 -6.82 8.76
N ALA A 213 11.89 -7.64 7.72
CA ALA A 213 10.79 -8.33 7.06
C ALA A 213 9.99 -9.20 8.04
N LYS A 214 10.69 -9.96 8.90
CA LYS A 214 10.06 -10.77 9.95
C LYS A 214 9.17 -9.93 10.86
N LYS A 215 9.66 -8.78 11.35
CA LYS A 215 8.88 -7.87 12.19
C LYS A 215 7.67 -7.26 11.45
N MET A 216 7.82 -6.91 10.18
CA MET A 216 6.72 -6.38 9.37
C MET A 216 5.61 -7.43 9.15
N ILE A 217 5.99 -8.70 8.94
CA ILE A 217 5.04 -9.81 8.77
C ILE A 217 4.35 -10.15 10.10
N GLU A 218 5.09 -10.20 11.21
CA GLU A 218 4.53 -10.35 12.57
C GLU A 218 3.49 -9.28 12.89
N ALA A 219 3.70 -8.04 12.41
CA ALA A 219 2.76 -6.93 12.55
C ALA A 219 1.53 -7.03 11.62
N GLY A 220 1.58 -7.86 10.58
CA GLY A 220 0.44 -8.18 9.71
C GLY A 220 0.66 -8.01 8.22
N ALA A 221 1.86 -7.63 7.75
CA ALA A 221 2.09 -7.46 6.33
C ALA A 221 2.08 -8.79 5.57
N CYS A 222 1.26 -8.86 4.52
CA CYS A 222 1.25 -9.97 3.57
C CYS A 222 2.12 -9.73 2.33
N ALA A 223 2.45 -8.47 2.03
CA ALA A 223 3.24 -8.10 0.86
C ALA A 223 4.34 -7.11 1.24
N LEU A 224 5.57 -7.42 0.85
CA LEU A 224 6.75 -6.58 1.07
C LEU A 224 7.25 -6.04 -0.27
N GLN A 225 7.42 -4.73 -0.37
CA GLN A 225 8.04 -4.09 -1.53
C GLN A 225 9.47 -3.69 -1.20
N ILE A 226 10.42 -4.27 -1.93
CA ILE A 226 11.87 -4.04 -1.76
C ILE A 226 12.50 -3.53 -3.06
N GLU A 227 13.48 -2.63 -2.98
CA GLU A 227 14.10 -1.99 -4.15
C GLU A 227 15.60 -2.30 -4.33
N ASN A 228 16.09 -2.18 -5.57
CA ASN A 228 17.48 -2.47 -5.95
C ASN A 228 18.45 -1.28 -5.78
N GLN A 229 18.06 -0.26 -5.02
CA GLN A 229 18.97 0.84 -4.66
C GLN A 229 19.94 0.45 -3.53
N VAL A 230 20.99 1.23 -3.36
CA VAL A 230 21.90 1.12 -2.22
C VAL A 230 21.27 1.78 -0.99
N SER A 231 21.25 1.10 0.16
CA SER A 231 20.53 1.57 1.36
C SER A 231 21.11 2.84 2.00
N ASP A 232 22.42 3.08 1.87
CA ASP A 232 23.15 4.23 2.44
C ASP A 232 23.21 5.44 1.48
N GLU A 233 22.96 5.23 0.20
CA GLU A 233 22.85 6.27 -0.84
C GLU A 233 21.43 6.34 -1.43
N LYS A 234 20.44 5.79 -0.72
CA LYS A 234 19.05 5.73 -1.19
C LYS A 234 18.56 7.13 -1.49
N GLN A 235 17.93 7.29 -2.64
CA GLN A 235 17.17 8.49 -2.98
C GLN A 235 15.73 8.13 -3.32
N CYS A 236 14.83 9.09 -3.14
CA CYS A 236 13.46 8.94 -3.62
C CYS A 236 13.46 8.66 -5.13
N GLY A 237 12.52 7.85 -5.60
CA GLY A 237 12.42 7.40 -6.99
C GLY A 237 12.38 8.51 -8.07
N HIS A 238 12.06 9.74 -7.67
CA HIS A 238 11.92 10.91 -8.55
C HIS A 238 13.11 11.90 -8.47
N GLN A 239 14.18 11.54 -7.74
CA GLN A 239 15.38 12.36 -7.61
C GLN A 239 16.49 11.87 -8.57
N ASP A 240 17.37 12.79 -8.99
CA ASP A 240 18.58 12.47 -9.74
C ASP A 240 19.65 11.83 -8.83
N GLY A 241 20.57 11.06 -9.42
CA GLY A 241 21.70 10.47 -8.68
C GLY A 241 21.43 9.13 -8.01
N LYS A 242 20.35 8.42 -8.38
CA LYS A 242 20.07 7.06 -7.89
C LYS A 242 21.18 6.08 -8.24
N VAL A 243 21.47 5.18 -7.30
CA VAL A 243 22.54 4.19 -7.36
C VAL A 243 21.97 2.80 -7.19
N THR A 244 22.25 1.88 -8.12
CA THR A 244 21.80 0.48 -8.04
C THR A 244 22.88 -0.44 -7.50
N VAL A 245 22.45 -1.59 -6.97
CA VAL A 245 23.33 -2.72 -6.64
C VAL A 245 23.29 -3.80 -7.73
N PRO A 246 24.36 -4.59 -7.89
CA PRO A 246 24.33 -5.80 -8.72
C PRO A 246 23.22 -6.76 -8.32
N HIS A 247 22.70 -7.51 -9.30
CA HIS A 247 21.58 -8.44 -9.11
C HIS A 247 21.78 -9.45 -7.98
N GLU A 248 22.97 -10.01 -7.80
CA GLU A 248 23.21 -10.99 -6.73
C GLU A 248 22.99 -10.42 -5.32
N VAL A 249 23.32 -9.14 -5.13
CA VAL A 249 23.07 -8.43 -3.86
C VAL A 249 21.56 -8.28 -3.64
N PHE A 250 20.82 -7.89 -4.66
CA PHE A 250 19.37 -7.71 -4.56
C PHE A 250 18.64 -9.06 -4.41
N ILE A 251 19.05 -10.10 -5.14
CA ILE A 251 18.50 -11.45 -5.04
C ILE A 251 18.69 -12.02 -3.62
N ALA A 252 19.83 -11.76 -2.98
CA ALA A 252 20.04 -12.16 -1.59
C ALA A 252 18.99 -11.53 -0.64
N LYS A 253 18.60 -10.28 -0.88
CA LYS A 253 17.54 -9.60 -0.12
C LYS A 253 16.14 -10.14 -0.42
N ILE A 254 15.84 -10.47 -1.69
CA ILE A 254 14.60 -11.17 -2.07
C ILE A 254 14.48 -12.51 -1.32
N ARG A 255 15.56 -13.29 -1.30
CA ARG A 255 15.63 -14.57 -0.57
C ARG A 255 15.44 -14.37 0.93
N ALA A 256 16.05 -13.34 1.52
CA ALA A 256 15.88 -12.97 2.93
C ALA A 256 14.41 -12.69 3.28
N CYS A 257 13.71 -11.88 2.47
CA CYS A 257 12.27 -11.66 2.63
C CYS A 257 11.47 -12.96 2.51
N ARG A 258 11.80 -13.82 1.54
CA ARG A 258 11.12 -15.11 1.36
C ARG A 258 11.32 -16.02 2.57
N HIS A 259 12.53 -16.11 3.13
CA HIS A 259 12.81 -16.88 4.34
C HIS A 259 11.98 -16.39 5.53
N ALA A 260 11.82 -15.07 5.70
CA ALA A 260 10.98 -14.51 6.76
C ALA A 260 9.50 -14.96 6.64
N PHE A 261 8.93 -14.92 5.43
CA PHE A 261 7.57 -15.43 5.19
C PHE A 261 7.43 -16.92 5.50
N LEU A 262 8.38 -17.73 5.03
CA LEU A 262 8.34 -19.18 5.21
C LEU A 262 8.53 -19.60 6.68
N GLU A 263 9.42 -18.93 7.42
CA GLU A 263 9.61 -19.18 8.85
C GLU A 263 8.34 -18.90 9.66
N LEU A 264 7.63 -17.82 9.31
CA LEU A 264 6.41 -17.40 10.00
C LEU A 264 5.15 -18.16 9.52
N GLY A 265 5.29 -19.12 8.60
CA GLY A 265 4.17 -19.90 8.07
C GLY A 265 3.20 -19.11 7.19
N VAL A 266 3.67 -18.03 6.56
CA VAL A 266 2.90 -17.21 5.61
C VAL A 266 3.34 -17.57 4.18
N GLU A 267 3.07 -18.81 3.78
CA GLU A 267 3.55 -19.39 2.52
C GLU A 267 3.11 -18.59 1.27
N ASP A 268 1.91 -18.00 1.32
CA ASP A 268 1.34 -17.18 0.25
C ASP A 268 1.90 -15.74 0.20
N GLY A 269 2.82 -15.37 1.09
CA GLY A 269 3.41 -14.02 1.17
C GLY A 269 3.92 -13.52 -0.18
N ILE A 270 3.73 -12.22 -0.43
CA ILE A 270 4.00 -11.58 -1.72
C ILE A 270 5.27 -10.73 -1.63
N ILE A 271 6.18 -10.88 -2.58
CA ILE A 271 7.34 -10.00 -2.73
C ILE A 271 7.18 -9.14 -3.99
N VAL A 272 7.10 -7.83 -3.80
CA VAL A 272 7.14 -6.84 -4.87
C VAL A 272 8.58 -6.37 -5.03
N THR A 273 9.15 -6.56 -6.22
CA THR A 273 10.51 -6.09 -6.52
C THR A 273 10.45 -4.81 -7.33
N ARG A 274 10.99 -3.74 -6.74
CA ARG A 274 11.11 -2.44 -7.36
C ARG A 274 12.47 -2.28 -8.02
N THR A 275 12.47 -1.86 -9.28
CA THR A 275 13.67 -1.38 -9.98
C THR A 275 13.63 0.13 -10.14
N ASP A 276 14.75 0.77 -9.79
CA ASP A 276 15.01 2.19 -10.02
C ASP A 276 15.93 2.44 -11.23
N SER A 277 16.28 1.39 -11.97
CA SER A 277 17.25 1.44 -13.08
C SER A 277 16.91 2.46 -14.16
N LEU A 278 15.62 2.78 -14.36
CA LEU A 278 15.20 3.73 -15.40
C LEU A 278 15.82 5.12 -15.19
N GLY A 279 15.83 5.58 -13.93
CA GLY A 279 16.41 6.87 -13.54
C GLY A 279 17.78 6.76 -12.86
N ALA A 280 18.29 5.55 -12.62
CA ALA A 280 19.60 5.34 -12.02
C ALA A 280 20.69 5.31 -13.10
N GLY A 281 21.62 6.25 -13.02
CA GLY A 281 22.81 6.32 -13.88
C GLY A 281 24.08 5.76 -13.24
N LEU A 282 24.00 5.29 -11.99
CA LEU A 282 25.17 4.98 -11.17
C LEU A 282 25.07 3.60 -10.51
N THR A 283 26.22 3.01 -10.21
CA THR A 283 26.37 1.79 -9.38
C THR A 283 27.56 1.93 -8.44
N GLN A 284 27.41 1.42 -7.21
CA GLN A 284 28.50 1.42 -6.23
C GLN A 284 29.51 0.28 -6.50
N GLN A 285 29.08 -0.78 -7.18
CA GLN A 285 29.86 -1.99 -7.38
C GLN A 285 29.96 -2.37 -8.86
N ILE A 286 31.09 -2.98 -9.22
CA ILE A 286 31.25 -3.77 -10.44
C ILE A 286 30.86 -5.19 -10.07
N ALA A 287 29.92 -5.79 -10.81
CA ALA A 287 29.41 -7.12 -10.48
C ALA A 287 30.49 -8.18 -10.69
N VAL A 288 30.51 -9.19 -9.83
CA VAL A 288 31.34 -10.38 -10.07
C VAL A 288 30.73 -11.14 -11.25
N SER A 289 31.57 -11.53 -12.21
CA SER A 289 31.20 -12.39 -13.33
C SER A 289 32.15 -13.57 -13.39
N HIS A 290 31.59 -14.75 -13.60
CA HIS A 290 32.33 -16.01 -13.69
C HIS A 290 32.45 -16.49 -15.14
N LYS A 291 31.51 -16.10 -16.02
CA LYS A 291 31.53 -16.46 -17.44
C LYS A 291 30.86 -15.38 -18.29
N PRO A 292 31.28 -15.20 -19.56
CA PRO A 292 30.61 -14.30 -20.49
C PRO A 292 29.10 -14.60 -20.59
N GLY A 293 28.29 -13.54 -20.56
CA GLY A 293 26.83 -13.60 -20.63
C GLY A 293 26.11 -13.97 -19.32
N ASP A 294 26.81 -14.22 -18.21
CA ASP A 294 26.13 -14.34 -16.92
C ASP A 294 25.57 -12.99 -16.43
N ILE A 295 24.80 -13.01 -15.33
CA ILE A 295 24.09 -11.82 -14.86
C ILE A 295 25.05 -10.69 -14.44
N GLY A 296 26.24 -11.04 -13.95
CA GLY A 296 27.29 -10.08 -13.62
C GLY A 296 27.89 -9.44 -14.86
N ASP A 297 28.19 -10.23 -15.89
CA ASP A 297 28.68 -9.73 -17.18
C ASP A 297 27.64 -8.82 -17.85
N GLN A 298 26.37 -9.24 -17.85
CA GLN A 298 25.27 -8.42 -18.39
C GLN A 298 25.14 -7.09 -17.65
N TYR A 299 25.24 -7.07 -16.32
CA TYR A 299 25.22 -5.83 -15.53
C TYR A 299 26.40 -4.91 -15.88
N ASN A 300 27.62 -5.47 -15.90
CA ASN A 300 28.84 -4.73 -16.24
C ASN A 300 28.86 -4.27 -17.69
N SER A 301 28.15 -4.96 -18.58
CA SER A 301 28.03 -4.60 -19.99
C SER A 301 27.41 -3.22 -20.20
N PHE A 302 26.68 -2.67 -19.22
CA PHE A 302 26.08 -1.34 -19.28
C PHE A 302 26.99 -0.20 -18.82
N LEU A 303 28.16 -0.50 -18.23
CA LEU A 303 29.08 0.53 -17.75
C LEU A 303 29.56 1.42 -18.90
N ASP A 304 29.69 2.71 -18.62
CA ASP A 304 30.30 3.68 -19.53
C ASP A 304 31.82 3.61 -19.36
N CYS A 305 32.50 3.00 -20.33
CA CYS A 305 33.92 2.72 -20.26
C CYS A 305 34.69 3.34 -21.42
N GLU A 306 35.95 3.68 -21.16
CA GLU A 306 36.93 4.05 -22.17
C GLU A 306 38.07 3.04 -22.23
N GLU A 307 38.63 2.81 -23.41
CA GLU A 307 39.73 1.86 -23.59
C GLU A 307 41.03 2.43 -22.99
N VAL A 308 41.73 1.59 -22.22
CA VAL A 308 43.00 1.93 -21.59
C VAL A 308 44.15 1.31 -22.36
N THR A 309 45.13 2.14 -22.66
CA THR A 309 46.40 1.79 -23.29
C THR A 309 47.55 2.22 -22.38
N SER A 310 48.78 1.81 -22.69
CA SER A 310 49.97 2.28 -21.98
C SER A 310 50.15 3.81 -22.00
N ALA A 311 49.57 4.50 -22.98
CA ALA A 311 49.70 5.95 -23.13
C ALA A 311 48.72 6.77 -22.26
N ASN A 312 47.57 6.21 -21.88
CA ASN A 312 46.51 6.92 -21.13
C ASN A 312 46.18 6.29 -19.77
N ALA A 313 46.91 5.24 -19.36
CA ALA A 313 46.85 4.64 -18.05
C ALA A 313 47.37 5.62 -16.99
N ARG A 314 46.67 5.71 -15.85
CA ARG A 314 47.04 6.56 -14.72
C ARG A 314 47.18 5.74 -13.45
N ASN A 315 48.03 6.19 -12.54
CA ASN A 315 48.13 5.60 -11.21
C ASN A 315 46.77 5.64 -10.51
N GLY A 316 46.32 4.50 -9.98
CA GLY A 316 45.04 4.37 -9.26
C GLY A 316 43.81 4.13 -10.14
N ASP A 317 43.97 3.97 -11.46
CA ASP A 317 42.85 3.56 -12.33
C ASP A 317 42.31 2.18 -11.91
N VAL A 318 40.98 2.04 -11.91
CA VAL A 318 40.30 0.74 -11.86
C VAL A 318 40.01 0.32 -13.30
N ILE A 319 40.44 -0.87 -13.68
CA ILE A 319 40.32 -1.40 -15.04
C ILE A 319 39.58 -2.75 -14.99
N ILE A 320 38.64 -2.95 -15.89
CA ILE A 320 37.97 -4.23 -16.13
C ILE A 320 38.42 -4.80 -17.48
N ASN A 321 38.48 -6.12 -17.59
CA ASN A 321 38.61 -6.78 -18.89
C ASN A 321 37.20 -6.97 -19.46
N GLN A 322 36.91 -6.32 -20.59
CA GLN A 322 35.65 -6.48 -21.31
C GLN A 322 35.96 -6.93 -22.73
N ASN A 323 35.58 -8.17 -23.05
CA ASN A 323 35.81 -8.79 -24.37
C ASN A 323 37.28 -8.75 -24.82
N GLY A 324 38.22 -8.98 -23.90
CA GLY A 324 39.66 -9.00 -24.17
C GLY A 324 40.32 -7.62 -24.20
N LYS A 325 39.56 -6.54 -23.97
CA LYS A 325 40.06 -5.17 -23.89
C LYS A 325 40.14 -4.69 -22.45
N MET A 326 41.18 -3.92 -22.15
CA MET A 326 41.34 -3.22 -20.87
C MET A 326 40.50 -1.95 -20.90
N MET A 327 39.42 -1.91 -20.12
CA MET A 327 38.44 -0.84 -20.11
C MET A 327 38.42 -0.17 -18.75
N ARG A 328 38.44 1.17 -18.71
CA ARG A 328 38.28 1.97 -17.49
C ARG A 328 36.83 2.47 -17.42
N PRO A 329 36.00 1.97 -16.49
CA PRO A 329 34.68 2.53 -16.26
C PRO A 329 34.81 3.96 -15.73
N LYS A 330 33.98 4.88 -16.25
CA LYS A 330 33.89 6.24 -15.75
C LYS A 330 33.47 6.20 -14.29
N ARG A 331 34.23 6.90 -13.45
CA ARG A 331 34.08 6.88 -11.99
C ARG A 331 34.02 8.30 -11.45
N LEU A 332 33.09 8.55 -10.54
CA LEU A 332 32.96 9.84 -9.84
C LEU A 332 33.93 9.93 -8.66
N PRO A 333 34.26 11.14 -8.16
CA PRO A 333 35.00 11.32 -6.92
C PRO A 333 34.35 10.66 -5.69
N SER A 334 33.02 10.48 -5.71
CA SER A 334 32.25 9.71 -4.71
C SER A 334 32.43 8.19 -4.82
N ASN A 335 33.36 7.73 -5.67
CA ASN A 335 33.72 6.32 -5.85
C ASN A 335 32.70 5.46 -6.64
N LEU A 336 31.64 6.08 -7.16
CA LEU A 336 30.57 5.44 -7.95
C LEU A 336 30.93 5.32 -9.44
N TYR A 337 30.47 4.25 -10.08
CA TYR A 337 30.64 4.02 -11.52
C TYR A 337 29.40 4.44 -12.30
N GLN A 338 29.61 4.94 -13.53
CA GLN A 338 28.55 5.40 -14.41
C GLN A 338 28.09 4.30 -15.39
N PHE A 339 26.79 4.19 -15.58
CA PHE A 339 26.20 3.48 -16.72
C PHE A 339 26.13 4.39 -17.95
N ARG A 340 26.13 3.80 -19.14
CA ARG A 340 25.91 4.54 -20.38
C ARG A 340 24.51 5.20 -20.38
N PRO A 341 24.38 6.45 -20.87
CA PRO A 341 23.09 7.07 -21.10
C PRO A 341 22.19 6.23 -22.01
N GLY A 342 20.87 6.31 -21.81
CA GLY A 342 19.88 5.59 -22.62
C GLY A 342 19.70 4.10 -22.29
N THR A 343 20.46 3.54 -21.34
CA THR A 343 20.38 2.11 -20.97
C THR A 343 19.30 1.78 -19.93
N GLY A 344 18.60 2.77 -19.38
CA GLY A 344 17.69 2.60 -18.24
C GLY A 344 16.58 1.58 -18.47
N ALA A 345 15.90 1.65 -19.62
CA ALA A 345 14.83 0.70 -19.96
C ALA A 345 15.35 -0.73 -20.16
N ASP A 346 16.54 -0.90 -20.76
CA ASP A 346 17.14 -2.22 -20.95
C ASP A 346 17.52 -2.86 -19.61
N ARG A 347 18.07 -2.07 -18.69
CA ARG A 347 18.38 -2.50 -17.33
C ARG A 347 17.11 -2.85 -16.55
N CYS A 348 16.05 -2.03 -16.61
CA CYS A 348 14.77 -2.39 -15.97
C CYS A 348 14.20 -3.71 -16.47
N VAL A 349 14.26 -3.98 -17.78
CA VAL A 349 13.79 -5.26 -18.33
C VAL A 349 14.62 -6.43 -17.79
N LEU A 350 15.95 -6.29 -17.73
CA LEU A 350 16.84 -7.29 -17.14
C LEU A 350 16.54 -7.52 -15.65
N ASP A 351 16.40 -6.44 -14.88
CA ASP A 351 16.10 -6.48 -13.44
C ASP A 351 14.80 -7.23 -13.17
N CYS A 352 13.75 -6.90 -13.94
CA CYS A 352 12.42 -7.46 -13.78
C CYS A 352 12.37 -8.96 -14.11
N ILE A 353 12.96 -9.37 -15.25
CA ILE A 353 13.02 -10.78 -15.63
C ILE A 353 13.80 -11.56 -14.55
N THR A 354 14.96 -11.04 -14.15
CA THR A 354 15.81 -11.65 -13.13
C THR A 354 15.08 -11.79 -11.80
N SER A 355 14.33 -10.77 -11.38
CA SER A 355 13.59 -10.79 -10.11
C SER A 355 12.49 -11.87 -10.11
N LEU A 356 11.68 -11.96 -11.17
CA LEU A 356 10.63 -12.99 -11.27
C LEU A 356 11.22 -14.42 -11.33
N GLN A 357 12.36 -14.59 -11.99
CA GLN A 357 13.06 -15.89 -12.02
C GLN A 357 13.68 -16.28 -10.67
N ASN A 358 13.80 -15.34 -9.71
CA ASN A 358 14.49 -15.53 -8.44
C ASN A 358 13.63 -15.25 -7.21
N GLY A 359 12.29 -15.35 -7.33
CA GLY A 359 11.39 -15.42 -6.18
C GLY A 359 10.50 -14.21 -5.92
N ALA A 360 10.53 -13.20 -6.80
CA ALA A 360 9.55 -12.11 -6.81
C ALA A 360 8.18 -12.57 -7.33
N ASP A 361 7.12 -11.95 -6.83
CA ASP A 361 5.73 -12.22 -7.24
C ASP A 361 5.15 -11.09 -8.10
N LEU A 362 5.59 -9.86 -7.84
CA LEU A 362 5.17 -8.64 -8.54
C LEU A 362 6.39 -7.77 -8.86
N LEU A 363 6.24 -6.96 -9.89
CA LEU A 363 7.22 -5.98 -10.34
C LEU A 363 6.76 -4.57 -10.02
N TRP A 364 7.70 -3.67 -9.77
CA TRP A 364 7.49 -2.23 -9.75
C TRP A 364 8.62 -1.61 -10.57
N ILE A 365 8.28 -0.82 -11.59
CA ILE A 365 9.26 -0.03 -12.34
C ILE A 365 9.00 1.44 -12.01
N GLU A 366 9.96 2.09 -11.35
CA GLU A 366 9.82 3.51 -11.04
C GLU A 366 9.99 4.34 -12.33
N THR A 367 8.98 5.13 -12.66
CA THR A 367 8.94 5.95 -13.89
C THR A 367 9.00 7.44 -13.59
N GLU A 368 9.52 8.24 -14.51
CA GLU A 368 9.61 9.70 -14.37
C GLU A 368 8.33 10.46 -14.74
N LYS A 369 7.35 9.78 -15.36
CA LYS A 369 6.08 10.36 -15.82
C LYS A 369 4.97 9.31 -15.97
N PRO A 370 3.69 9.70 -15.91
CA PRO A 370 2.56 8.79 -16.12
C PRO A 370 2.32 8.59 -17.63
N HIS A 371 2.97 7.60 -18.23
CA HIS A 371 2.90 7.35 -19.67
C HIS A 371 2.70 5.85 -20.00
N ILE A 372 1.51 5.49 -20.49
CA ILE A 372 1.10 4.08 -20.66
C ILE A 372 2.02 3.34 -21.63
N GLU A 373 2.30 3.87 -22.81
CA GLU A 373 3.13 3.16 -23.79
C GLU A 373 4.60 3.03 -23.37
N GLN A 374 5.09 3.90 -22.48
CA GLN A 374 6.46 3.81 -21.99
C GLN A 374 6.58 2.58 -21.10
N ILE A 375 5.70 2.45 -20.11
CA ILE A 375 5.66 1.28 -19.23
C ILE A 375 5.31 0.03 -20.01
N ALA A 376 4.35 0.09 -20.93
CA ALA A 376 3.91 -1.05 -21.72
C ALA A 376 5.03 -1.60 -22.62
N SER A 377 5.86 -0.75 -23.22
CA SER A 377 6.99 -1.19 -24.05
C SER A 377 8.02 -2.03 -23.27
N MET A 378 8.26 -1.70 -21.99
CA MET A 378 9.12 -2.50 -21.12
C MET A 378 8.42 -3.80 -20.72
N VAL A 379 7.14 -3.74 -20.37
CA VAL A 379 6.36 -4.92 -19.98
C VAL A 379 6.21 -5.92 -21.13
N ASP A 380 6.04 -5.45 -22.36
CA ASP A 380 6.00 -6.31 -23.56
C ASP A 380 7.30 -7.12 -23.70
N ARG A 381 8.45 -6.50 -23.41
CA ARG A 381 9.76 -7.19 -23.42
C ARG A 381 9.90 -8.19 -22.27
N ILE A 382 9.42 -7.85 -21.08
CA ILE A 382 9.41 -8.75 -19.91
C ILE A 382 8.50 -9.96 -20.20
N ARG A 383 7.30 -9.73 -20.74
CA ARG A 383 6.30 -10.77 -21.02
C ARG A 383 6.66 -11.70 -22.17
N LYS A 384 7.61 -11.32 -23.04
CA LYS A 384 8.23 -12.28 -23.97
C LYS A 384 8.96 -13.42 -23.24
N VAL A 385 9.45 -13.19 -22.02
CA VAL A 385 10.14 -14.18 -21.20
C VAL A 385 9.23 -14.74 -20.10
N ILE A 386 8.47 -13.86 -19.42
CA ILE A 386 7.56 -14.23 -18.32
C ILE A 386 6.14 -13.73 -18.65
N PRO A 387 5.33 -14.51 -19.40
CA PRO A 387 4.06 -14.02 -19.99
C PRO A 387 3.03 -13.46 -18.99
N ASN A 388 3.03 -13.96 -17.76
CA ASN A 388 2.12 -13.54 -16.70
C ASN A 388 2.71 -12.50 -15.73
N ALA A 389 3.82 -11.84 -16.10
CA ALA A 389 4.40 -10.75 -15.31
C ALA A 389 3.35 -9.67 -15.01
N LYS A 390 3.26 -9.26 -13.75
CA LYS A 390 2.29 -8.31 -13.20
C LYS A 390 3.01 -7.17 -12.50
N LEU A 391 2.49 -5.96 -12.67
CA LEU A 391 3.08 -4.76 -12.07
C LEU A 391 2.22 -4.19 -10.93
N ALA A 392 2.88 -3.69 -9.90
CA ALA A 392 2.41 -2.60 -9.07
C ALA A 392 2.94 -1.29 -9.66
N TYR A 393 2.07 -0.28 -9.81
CA TYR A 393 2.42 1.00 -10.43
C TYR A 393 2.11 2.16 -9.50
N ASN A 394 3.12 3.00 -9.30
CA ASN A 394 3.02 4.25 -8.57
C ASN A 394 2.42 5.35 -9.45
N ASN A 395 1.16 5.68 -9.18
CA ASN A 395 0.50 6.87 -9.70
C ASN A 395 1.00 8.07 -8.89
N SER A 396 2.26 8.44 -9.10
CA SER A 396 2.99 9.33 -8.21
C SER A 396 2.33 10.71 -8.09
N PRO A 397 2.15 11.23 -6.87
CA PRO A 397 1.73 12.62 -6.65
C PRO A 397 2.85 13.62 -6.99
N SER A 398 4.10 13.16 -7.17
CA SER A 398 5.20 14.00 -7.67
C SER A 398 5.07 14.34 -9.15
N PHE A 399 4.20 13.64 -9.89
CA PHE A 399 3.89 14.00 -11.26
C PHE A 399 2.94 15.21 -11.29
N ASN A 400 3.21 16.16 -12.18
CA ASN A 400 2.18 17.11 -12.60
C ASN A 400 1.25 16.41 -13.61
N TRP A 401 0.16 15.81 -13.11
CA TRP A 401 -0.78 15.02 -13.90
C TRP A 401 -1.40 15.80 -15.06
N THR A 402 -2.01 16.94 -14.78
CA THR A 402 -2.66 17.78 -15.80
C THR A 402 -1.67 18.16 -16.90
N LEU A 403 -0.46 18.61 -16.56
CA LEU A 403 0.52 19.02 -17.56
C LEU A 403 0.98 17.85 -18.43
N ASN A 404 1.30 16.71 -17.81
CA ASN A 404 1.73 15.51 -18.54
C ASN A 404 0.66 15.04 -19.52
N PHE A 405 -0.60 14.97 -19.11
CA PHE A 405 -1.67 14.51 -19.98
C PHE A 405 -2.02 15.55 -21.04
N ARG A 406 -2.07 16.84 -20.71
CA ARG A 406 -2.28 17.91 -21.70
C ARG A 406 -1.18 17.91 -22.77
N TRP A 407 0.08 17.66 -22.42
CA TRP A 407 1.16 17.44 -23.40
C TRP A 407 0.92 16.21 -24.28
N GLN A 408 0.56 15.07 -23.67
CA GLN A 408 0.26 13.84 -24.43
C GLN A 408 -0.91 14.03 -25.40
N VAL A 409 -1.96 14.75 -25.00
CA VAL A 409 -3.08 15.09 -25.88
C VAL A 409 -2.65 16.05 -26.98
N TYR A 410 -1.90 17.11 -26.63
CA TYR A 410 -1.36 18.05 -27.62
C TYR A 410 -0.55 17.34 -28.70
N ASP A 411 0.39 16.48 -28.29
CA ASP A 411 1.28 15.76 -29.20
C ASP A 411 0.47 14.79 -30.08
N ALA A 412 -0.50 14.07 -29.51
CA ALA A 412 -1.41 13.19 -30.27
C ALA A 412 -2.30 13.96 -31.27
N MET A 413 -2.83 15.12 -30.88
CA MET A 413 -3.62 15.99 -31.78
C MET A 413 -2.77 16.48 -32.95
N LYS A 414 -1.53 16.90 -32.66
CA LYS A 414 -0.57 17.35 -33.67
C LYS A 414 -0.19 16.24 -34.64
N GLU A 415 0.10 15.04 -34.14
CA GLU A 415 0.39 13.84 -34.95
C GLU A 415 -0.81 13.43 -35.82
N ALA A 416 -2.03 13.61 -35.32
CA ALA A 416 -3.27 13.39 -36.06
C ALA A 416 -3.62 14.51 -37.07
N GLY A 417 -2.78 15.54 -37.20
CA GLY A 417 -3.00 16.65 -38.13
C GLY A 417 -4.11 17.64 -37.71
N GLN A 418 -4.50 17.64 -36.43
CA GLN A 418 -5.48 18.59 -35.91
C GLN A 418 -4.86 19.97 -35.68
N ASP A 419 -5.68 21.03 -35.77
CA ASP A 419 -5.22 22.40 -35.51
C ASP A 419 -4.93 22.61 -34.01
N VAL A 420 -3.64 22.76 -33.70
CA VAL A 420 -3.14 23.05 -32.36
C VAL A 420 -2.61 24.48 -32.20
N SER A 421 -2.80 25.34 -33.21
CA SER A 421 -2.25 26.70 -33.25
C SER A 421 -2.74 27.59 -32.11
N LYS A 422 -3.97 27.34 -31.61
CA LYS A 422 -4.56 28.00 -30.44
C LYS A 422 -4.01 27.55 -29.09
N TYR A 423 -3.16 26.53 -29.05
CA TYR A 423 -2.59 25.97 -27.83
C TYR A 423 -1.10 26.29 -27.73
N ASN A 424 -0.70 27.04 -26.71
CA ASN A 424 0.70 27.18 -26.36
C ASN A 424 1.16 25.98 -25.53
N ARG A 425 1.93 25.06 -26.14
CA ARG A 425 2.39 23.82 -25.49
C ARG A 425 3.14 24.07 -24.16
N ALA A 426 3.85 25.19 -24.03
CA ALA A 426 4.59 25.53 -22.81
C ALA A 426 3.69 26.00 -21.67
N GLU A 427 2.45 26.41 -21.96
CA GLU A 427 1.55 27.07 -21.02
C GLU A 427 0.23 26.31 -20.80
N LEU A 428 0.20 25.01 -21.13
CA LEU A 428 -1.02 24.19 -21.05
C LEU A 428 -1.59 24.04 -19.64
N MET A 429 -0.92 24.48 -18.58
CA MET A 429 -1.48 24.50 -17.21
C MET A 429 -2.41 25.68 -16.93
N LYS A 430 -2.48 26.69 -17.80
CA LYS A 430 -3.30 27.88 -17.55
C LYS A 430 -4.80 27.53 -17.48
N ALA A 431 -5.51 28.19 -16.57
CA ALA A 431 -6.95 28.00 -16.37
C ALA A 431 -7.79 28.32 -17.63
N GLU A 432 -7.29 29.19 -18.51
CA GLU A 432 -7.94 29.49 -19.79
C GLU A 432 -8.15 28.25 -20.69
N TYR A 433 -7.40 27.16 -20.45
CA TYR A 433 -7.53 25.92 -21.20
C TYR A 433 -8.54 24.93 -20.61
N ASP A 434 -9.07 25.13 -19.40
CA ASP A 434 -9.82 24.11 -18.64
C ASP A 434 -11.06 23.58 -19.38
N ASP A 435 -11.76 24.43 -20.13
CA ASP A 435 -12.96 24.04 -20.87
C ASP A 435 -12.69 23.57 -22.31
N THR A 436 -11.43 23.58 -22.75
CA THR A 436 -11.08 23.27 -24.13
C THR A 436 -11.17 21.76 -24.44
N PRO A 437 -11.37 21.37 -25.71
CA PRO A 437 -11.38 19.95 -26.10
C PRO A 437 -10.13 19.18 -25.64
N LEU A 438 -8.96 19.81 -25.72
CA LEU A 438 -7.69 19.25 -25.26
C LEU A 438 -7.71 18.94 -23.76
N ALA A 439 -8.22 19.86 -22.92
CA ALA A 439 -8.29 19.65 -21.48
C ALA A 439 -9.31 18.56 -21.11
N LYS A 440 -10.47 18.54 -21.76
CA LYS A 440 -11.49 17.50 -21.53
C LYS A 440 -10.99 16.11 -21.90
N GLU A 441 -10.29 15.98 -23.02
CA GLU A 441 -9.62 14.73 -23.41
C GLU A 441 -8.49 14.35 -22.44
N ALA A 442 -7.71 15.32 -21.96
CA ALA A 442 -6.66 15.07 -20.98
C ALA A 442 -7.23 14.55 -19.65
N ASP A 443 -8.30 15.16 -19.15
CA ASP A 443 -8.98 14.73 -17.93
C ASP A 443 -9.63 13.35 -18.08
N GLU A 444 -10.20 13.05 -19.26
CA GLU A 444 -10.72 11.71 -19.54
C GLU A 444 -9.61 10.66 -19.53
N ARG A 445 -8.44 10.95 -20.12
CA ARG A 445 -7.27 10.06 -20.06
C ARG A 445 -6.74 9.89 -18.63
N ILE A 446 -6.79 10.92 -17.79
CA ILE A 446 -6.45 10.80 -16.35
C ILE A 446 -7.47 9.87 -15.67
N ARG A 447 -8.77 10.05 -15.95
CA ARG A 447 -9.85 9.24 -15.38
C ARG A 447 -9.73 7.76 -15.76
N THR A 448 -9.37 7.46 -17.01
CA THR A 448 -9.23 6.07 -17.51
C THR A 448 -7.84 5.49 -17.32
N PHE A 449 -6.82 6.30 -16.96
CA PHE A 449 -5.42 5.90 -16.90
C PHE A 449 -5.21 4.52 -16.24
N GLN A 450 -5.81 4.29 -15.08
CA GLN A 450 -5.63 3.04 -14.34
C GLN A 450 -6.25 1.85 -15.07
N ALA A 451 -7.47 1.99 -15.58
CA ALA A 451 -8.14 0.91 -16.33
C ALA A 451 -7.40 0.59 -17.64
N ASP A 452 -6.97 1.63 -18.37
CA ASP A 452 -6.28 1.49 -19.65
C ASP A 452 -4.90 0.87 -19.47
N SER A 453 -4.14 1.30 -18.46
CA SER A 453 -2.81 0.80 -18.19
C SER A 453 -2.80 -0.58 -17.52
N ALA A 454 -3.81 -0.93 -16.73
CA ALA A 454 -4.04 -2.32 -16.32
C ALA A 454 -4.16 -3.23 -17.55
N LYS A 455 -5.05 -2.87 -18.50
CA LYS A 455 -5.25 -3.64 -19.72
C LYS A 455 -4.01 -3.69 -20.63
N ARG A 456 -3.35 -2.55 -20.86
CA ARG A 456 -2.27 -2.40 -21.86
C ARG A 456 -0.89 -2.79 -21.33
N ALA A 457 -0.60 -2.47 -20.07
CA ALA A 457 0.73 -2.54 -19.49
C ALA A 457 0.84 -3.57 -18.36
N GLY A 458 -0.14 -4.45 -18.18
CA GLY A 458 -0.03 -5.54 -17.20
C GLY A 458 -0.01 -5.06 -15.75
N ILE A 459 -0.58 -3.89 -15.46
CA ILE A 459 -0.63 -3.31 -14.11
C ILE A 459 -1.76 -3.95 -13.30
N PHE A 460 -1.36 -4.81 -12.37
CA PHE A 460 -2.25 -5.47 -11.42
C PHE A 460 -2.70 -4.53 -10.29
N HIS A 461 -1.80 -3.69 -9.80
CA HIS A 461 -2.04 -2.84 -8.64
C HIS A 461 -1.70 -1.36 -8.91
N HIS A 462 -2.64 -0.47 -8.65
CA HIS A 462 -2.45 0.98 -8.70
C HIS A 462 -2.38 1.56 -7.30
N LEU A 463 -1.33 2.31 -6.99
CA LEU A 463 -1.22 3.03 -5.72
C LEU A 463 -0.87 4.50 -5.94
N ILE A 464 -1.22 5.35 -4.97
CA ILE A 464 -0.61 6.68 -4.82
C ILE A 464 0.19 6.62 -3.52
N THR A 465 1.47 6.97 -3.56
CA THR A 465 2.41 6.78 -2.44
C THR A 465 2.10 7.67 -1.24
N LEU A 466 1.96 8.99 -1.44
CA LEU A 466 1.80 9.98 -0.37
C LEU A 466 0.54 10.87 -0.48
N PRO A 467 -0.63 10.32 -0.88
CA PRO A 467 -1.85 11.11 -1.07
C PRO A 467 -2.32 11.73 0.25
N THR A 468 -2.22 10.98 1.36
CA THR A 468 -2.77 11.40 2.64
C THR A 468 -1.87 12.36 3.42
N TYR A 469 -0.60 12.49 3.01
CA TYR A 469 0.22 13.64 3.39
C TYR A 469 -0.40 14.92 2.82
N HIS A 470 -0.68 14.94 1.51
CA HIS A 470 -1.25 16.11 0.84
C HIS A 470 -2.67 16.43 1.31
N THR A 471 -3.54 15.43 1.48
CA THR A 471 -4.91 15.71 1.95
C THR A 471 -4.92 16.26 3.36
N ALA A 472 -4.07 15.76 4.26
CA ALA A 472 -3.96 16.28 5.62
C ALA A 472 -3.45 17.72 5.63
N ALA A 473 -2.42 18.03 4.83
CA ALA A 473 -1.90 19.39 4.70
C ALA A 473 -2.97 20.35 4.15
N LEU A 474 -3.64 19.99 3.05
CA LEU A 474 -4.65 20.82 2.39
C LEU A 474 -5.87 21.06 3.27
N SER A 475 -6.39 20.03 3.95
CA SER A 475 -7.55 20.19 4.82
C SER A 475 -7.23 21.06 6.04
N THR A 476 -6.02 20.92 6.58
CA THR A 476 -5.58 21.69 7.74
C THR A 476 -5.36 23.17 7.37
N ASP A 477 -4.71 23.46 6.24
CA ASP A 477 -4.53 24.82 5.74
C ASP A 477 -5.87 25.53 5.52
N ASN A 478 -6.80 24.87 4.81
CA ASN A 478 -8.12 25.43 4.57
C ASN A 478 -8.89 25.72 5.86
N LEU A 479 -8.85 24.82 6.85
CA LEU A 479 -9.53 25.05 8.13
C LEU A 479 -8.86 26.18 8.91
N ALA A 480 -7.52 26.18 9.01
CA ALA A 480 -6.78 27.20 9.75
C ALA A 480 -7.00 28.59 9.15
N ARG A 481 -6.96 28.71 7.81
CA ARG A 481 -7.20 29.96 7.09
C ARG A 481 -8.58 30.54 7.39
N GLU A 482 -9.62 29.71 7.40
CA GLU A 482 -10.99 30.18 7.69
C GLU A 482 -11.20 30.45 9.18
N TYR A 483 -10.69 29.57 10.07
CA TYR A 483 -10.93 29.66 11.52
C TYR A 483 -10.19 30.82 12.17
N PHE A 484 -8.92 31.05 11.83
CA PHE A 484 -8.15 32.19 12.34
C PHE A 484 -8.35 33.47 11.52
N GLY A 485 -9.01 33.36 10.36
CA GLY A 485 -9.49 34.50 9.58
C GLY A 485 -10.81 35.07 10.13
N GLU A 486 -11.54 35.80 9.29
CA GLU A 486 -12.78 36.48 9.71
C GLU A 486 -13.95 35.53 9.99
N GLN A 487 -13.88 34.25 9.58
CA GLN A 487 -15.01 33.32 9.75
C GLN A 487 -15.09 32.73 11.16
N GLY A 488 -14.00 32.64 11.92
CA GLY A 488 -14.01 32.03 13.26
C GLY A 488 -14.65 30.64 13.26
N MET A 489 -15.57 30.40 14.21
CA MET A 489 -16.34 29.15 14.29
C MET A 489 -17.13 28.82 13.02
N LEU A 490 -17.51 29.81 12.21
CA LEU A 490 -18.22 29.55 10.95
C LEU A 490 -17.33 28.80 9.95
N GLY A 491 -16.02 29.01 9.97
CA GLY A 491 -15.06 28.28 9.14
C GLY A 491 -15.11 26.77 9.41
N TYR A 492 -15.14 26.39 10.69
CA TYR A 492 -15.32 24.99 11.11
C TYR A 492 -16.73 24.46 10.79
N VAL A 493 -17.78 25.17 11.21
CA VAL A 493 -19.17 24.69 11.06
C VAL A 493 -19.56 24.53 9.59
N LYS A 494 -19.17 25.47 8.73
CA LYS A 494 -19.56 25.48 7.31
C LYS A 494 -18.94 24.34 6.52
N ASN A 495 -17.63 24.14 6.68
CA ASN A 495 -16.84 23.27 5.80
C ASN A 495 -16.50 21.92 6.42
N VAL A 496 -16.57 21.77 7.75
CA VAL A 496 -16.30 20.51 8.46
C VAL A 496 -17.59 19.91 8.98
N GLN A 497 -18.19 20.48 10.04
CA GLN A 497 -19.29 19.83 10.75
C GLN A 497 -20.53 19.60 9.86
N ARG A 498 -20.95 20.62 9.10
CA ARG A 498 -22.07 20.47 8.14
C ARG A 498 -21.74 19.47 7.03
N ALA A 499 -20.49 19.42 6.58
CA ALA A 499 -20.06 18.49 5.54
C ALA A 499 -20.09 17.05 6.05
N GLU A 500 -19.55 16.79 7.25
CA GLU A 500 -19.59 15.47 7.89
C GLU A 500 -21.02 14.97 8.10
N ILE A 501 -21.91 15.81 8.65
CA ILE A 501 -23.32 15.45 8.87
C ILE A 501 -24.01 15.12 7.55
N ARG A 502 -23.90 16.01 6.55
CA ARG A 502 -24.59 15.84 5.25
C ARG A 502 -24.06 14.66 4.46
N GLN A 503 -22.77 14.37 4.59
CA GLN A 503 -22.17 13.23 3.94
C GLN A 503 -22.38 11.95 4.74
N GLY A 504 -22.75 12.00 6.03
CA GLY A 504 -22.85 10.83 6.90
C GLY A 504 -21.49 10.26 7.27
N ILE A 505 -20.53 11.11 7.63
CA ILE A 505 -19.21 10.71 8.11
C ILE A 505 -19.31 10.37 9.61
N ALA A 506 -18.98 9.14 9.97
CA ALA A 506 -19.17 8.62 11.32
C ALA A 506 -18.34 9.35 12.39
N CYS A 507 -17.25 10.03 12.01
CA CYS A 507 -16.42 10.83 12.91
C CYS A 507 -17.16 11.98 13.60
N VAL A 508 -18.30 12.44 13.07
CA VAL A 508 -19.11 13.44 13.78
C VAL A 508 -19.53 12.93 15.18
N LYS A 509 -19.78 11.61 15.31
CA LYS A 509 -19.99 10.90 16.59
C LYS A 509 -18.65 10.36 17.11
N HIS A 510 -17.70 11.26 17.37
CA HIS A 510 -16.30 10.92 17.69
C HIS A 510 -16.12 10.05 18.95
N GLN A 511 -17.03 10.12 19.93
CA GLN A 511 -16.99 9.22 21.09
C GLN A 511 -17.30 7.77 20.71
N ASN A 512 -18.34 7.53 19.90
CA ASN A 512 -18.61 6.21 19.33
C ASN A 512 -17.46 5.74 18.43
N MET A 513 -16.89 6.62 17.59
CA MET A 513 -15.72 6.28 16.76
C MET A 513 -14.52 5.83 17.59
N ALA A 514 -14.30 6.44 18.77
CA ALA A 514 -13.26 6.04 19.72
C ALA A 514 -13.61 4.75 20.51
N GLY A 515 -14.84 4.22 20.37
CA GLY A 515 -15.28 2.98 21.00
C GLY A 515 -15.97 3.15 22.36
N SER A 516 -16.55 4.32 22.65
CA SER A 516 -17.25 4.55 23.93
C SER A 516 -18.37 3.52 24.19
N ASP A 517 -19.12 3.16 23.15
CA ASP A 517 -20.22 2.19 23.25
C ASP A 517 -19.72 0.77 23.53
N ILE A 518 -18.62 0.36 22.90
CA ILE A 518 -17.95 -0.93 23.20
C ILE A 518 -17.57 -0.95 24.68
N GLY A 519 -16.98 0.14 25.18
CA GLY A 519 -16.61 0.27 26.58
C GLY A 519 -17.78 0.14 27.53
N ASP A 520 -18.94 0.72 27.19
CA ASP A 520 -20.15 0.61 28.00
C ASP A 520 -20.73 -0.81 28.00
N ASP A 521 -20.83 -1.44 26.83
CA ASP A 521 -21.34 -2.80 26.73
C ASP A 521 -20.40 -3.80 27.44
N HIS A 522 -19.07 -3.60 27.35
CA HIS A 522 -18.11 -4.40 28.12
C HIS A 522 -18.25 -4.23 29.64
N LYS A 523 -18.47 -3.01 30.13
CA LYS A 523 -18.72 -2.80 31.57
C LYS A 523 -19.97 -3.52 32.03
N GLU A 524 -21.02 -3.58 31.20
CA GLU A 524 -22.21 -4.39 31.50
C GLU A 524 -21.86 -5.87 31.59
N TYR A 525 -21.03 -6.39 30.69
CA TYR A 525 -20.56 -7.77 30.74
C TYR A 525 -19.79 -8.09 32.04
N PHE A 526 -19.06 -7.12 32.60
CA PHE A 526 -18.21 -7.33 33.77
C PHE A 526 -18.91 -7.05 35.10
N ALA A 527 -19.81 -6.07 35.14
CA ALA A 527 -20.37 -5.52 36.37
C ALA A 527 -21.91 -5.61 36.46
N GLY A 528 -22.59 -6.05 35.39
CA GLY A 528 -24.05 -6.13 35.34
C GLY A 528 -24.71 -4.79 35.69
N GLU A 529 -25.64 -4.81 36.66
CA GLU A 529 -26.36 -3.61 37.11
C GLU A 529 -25.46 -2.53 37.74
N ALA A 530 -24.26 -2.88 38.19
CA ALA A 530 -23.29 -1.93 38.75
C ALA A 530 -22.47 -1.19 37.67
N ALA A 531 -22.72 -1.45 36.39
CA ALA A 531 -21.97 -0.85 35.29
C ALA A 531 -22.20 0.67 35.16
N LEU A 532 -21.13 1.45 35.29
CA LEU A 532 -21.14 2.90 35.07
C LEU A 532 -20.90 3.25 33.59
N LYS A 533 -21.99 3.52 32.87
CA LYS A 533 -21.97 3.81 31.43
C LYS A 533 -21.63 5.28 31.13
N ALA A 534 -20.95 5.54 30.03
CA ALA A 534 -20.67 6.87 29.49
C ALA A 534 -21.86 7.42 28.65
N GLY A 535 -22.72 6.54 28.15
CA GLY A 535 -24.00 6.88 27.51
C GLY A 535 -25.04 7.46 28.47
N GLY A 536 -26.03 8.18 27.95
CA GLY A 536 -27.14 8.73 28.75
C GLY A 536 -27.98 9.80 28.03
N ALA A 537 -29.09 10.22 28.64
CA ALA A 537 -30.02 11.19 28.07
C ALA A 537 -29.38 12.57 27.75
N HIS A 538 -28.32 12.92 28.48
CA HIS A 538 -27.57 14.17 28.29
C HIS A 538 -26.28 13.99 27.48
N ASN A 539 -26.08 12.85 26.80
CA ASN A 539 -24.90 12.62 25.99
C ASN A 539 -24.90 13.56 24.76
N THR A 540 -23.76 14.21 24.49
CA THR A 540 -23.61 15.16 23.38
C THR A 540 -23.83 14.52 22.01
N MET A 541 -23.65 13.21 21.88
CA MET A 541 -23.95 12.46 20.65
C MET A 541 -25.42 12.59 20.22
N ASN A 542 -26.35 12.82 21.17
CA ASN A 542 -27.78 13.00 20.89
C ASN A 542 -28.08 14.25 20.04
N GLN A 543 -27.12 15.17 19.88
CA GLN A 543 -27.25 16.36 19.03
C GLN A 543 -27.06 16.05 17.54
N PHE A 544 -26.55 14.86 17.19
CA PHE A 544 -26.21 14.49 15.82
C PHE A 544 -27.20 13.50 15.19
N GLY A 545 -28.40 13.38 15.77
CA GLY A 545 -29.37 12.31 15.45
C GLY A 545 -28.75 10.96 15.77
#